data_AF-A0A368GR48-F1
#
_entry.id   AF-A0A368GR48-F1
#
_cell.length_a   1.000
_cell.length_b   1.000
_cell.length_c   1.000
_cell.angle_alpha   90.00
_cell.angle_beta   90.00
_cell.angle_gamma   90.00
#
_symmetry.space_group_name_H-M   'P 1'
#
loop_
_entity.id
_entity.type
_entity.pdbx_description
1 polymer ?
#
loop_
_entity_poly.entity_id
_entity_poly.type
_entity_poly.pdbx_seq_one_letter_code
_entity_poly.pdbx_strand_id
1 'polypeptide(L)'
;MLTGHLPFQGHDRKDTMTQILKAKLTMPQFLSPEAQSLLRALFKRNAVNRLGAGPDGIEEIKRHPFFASIDFNRLLNKEISPPFKPAVTTIDSTLYFDPEFTKRTPKGECDIMVDCLPY
;
A
#
# COMPACT_ATOMS: atom_id res chain seq x y z
N MET A 1 -3.70 -5.64 4.83
CA MET A 1 -2.56 -6.56 4.63
C MET A 1 -2.48 -7.58 5.74
N LEU A 2 -2.07 -7.21 6.96
CA LEU A 2 -1.91 -8.17 8.08
C LEU A 2 -3.23 -8.78 8.60
N THR A 3 -4.34 -8.05 8.50
CA THR A 3 -5.65 -8.46 9.04
C THR A 3 -6.70 -8.74 7.97
N GLY A 4 -6.36 -8.54 6.69
CA GLY A 4 -7.31 -8.66 5.56
C GLY A 4 -8.41 -7.60 5.47
N HIS A 5 -8.60 -6.76 6.50
CA HIS A 5 -9.71 -5.81 6.59
C HIS A 5 -9.22 -4.39 6.87
N LEU A 6 -10.09 -3.40 6.62
CA LEU A 6 -9.83 -2.00 6.96
C LEU A 6 -9.81 -1.82 8.49
N PRO A 7 -8.89 -1.00 9.04
CA PRO A 7 -8.81 -0.77 10.48
C PRO A 7 -9.97 0.06 11.04
N PHE A 8 -10.66 0.84 10.19
CA PHE A 8 -11.84 1.63 10.53
C PHE A 8 -12.87 1.45 9.41
N GLN A 9 -14.09 1.09 9.76
CA GLN A 9 -15.16 0.85 8.79
C GLN A 9 -16.50 1.16 9.46
N GLY A 10 -17.17 2.18 8.94
CA GLY A 10 -18.51 2.55 9.38
C GLY A 10 -19.60 2.15 8.40
N HIS A 11 -20.85 2.29 8.84
CA HIS A 11 -22.02 2.04 7.98
C HIS A 11 -22.11 3.06 6.82
N ASP A 12 -21.67 4.29 7.07
CA ASP A 12 -21.59 5.35 6.08
C ASP A 12 -20.27 6.14 6.17
N ARG A 13 -20.13 7.15 5.31
CA ARG A 13 -18.94 8.01 5.26
C ARG A 13 -18.72 8.80 6.57
N LYS A 14 -19.79 9.30 7.19
CA LYS A 14 -19.70 10.12 8.41
C LYS A 14 -19.29 9.25 9.61
N ASP A 15 -19.85 8.04 9.70
CA ASP A 15 -19.49 7.07 10.72
C ASP A 15 -18.04 6.61 10.54
N THR A 16 -17.62 6.29 9.32
CA THR A 16 -16.22 5.94 9.02
C THR A 16 -15.26 7.05 9.43
N MET A 17 -15.58 8.31 9.13
CA MET A 17 -14.77 9.46 9.57
C MET A 17 -14.73 9.57 11.09
N THR A 18 -15.85 9.34 11.76
CA THR A 18 -15.93 9.35 13.23
C THR A 18 -15.05 8.25 13.83
N GLN A 19 -15.05 7.05 13.24
CA GLN A 19 -14.15 5.97 13.66
C GLN A 19 -12.69 6.34 13.44
N ILE A 20 -12.36 6.86 12.26
CA ILE A 20 -11.01 7.36 11.96
C ILE A 20 -10.56 8.41 12.98
N LEU A 21 -11.45 9.22 13.55
CA LEU A 21 -11.16 10.27 14.54
C LEU A 21 -11.22 9.83 16.01
N LYS A 22 -11.98 8.79 16.36
CA LYS A 22 -12.25 8.45 17.77
C LYS A 22 -12.03 6.98 18.14
N ALA A 23 -12.17 6.04 17.21
CA ALA A 23 -12.08 4.63 17.53
C ALA A 23 -10.69 4.24 18.04
N LYS A 24 -10.65 3.36 19.04
CA LYS A 24 -9.41 2.72 19.49
C LYS A 24 -9.09 1.59 18.52
N LEU A 25 -7.82 1.48 18.13
CA LEU A 25 -7.37 0.40 17.25
C LEU A 25 -7.32 -0.91 18.06
N THR A 26 -8.18 -1.85 17.71
CA THR A 26 -8.18 -3.20 18.29
C THR A 26 -7.14 -4.05 17.55
N MET A 27 -6.21 -4.64 18.28
CA MET A 27 -5.18 -5.51 17.72
C MET A 27 -5.59 -6.97 17.87
N PRO A 28 -5.70 -7.74 16.76
CA PRO A 28 -5.92 -9.17 16.84
C PRO A 28 -4.74 -9.89 17.51
N GLN A 29 -5.03 -10.94 18.28
CA GLN A 29 -4.01 -11.70 19.02
C GLN A 29 -3.07 -12.49 18.12
N PHE A 30 -3.47 -12.81 16.88
CA PHE A 30 -2.62 -13.52 15.92
C PHE A 30 -1.47 -12.67 15.36
N LEU A 31 -1.46 -11.35 15.61
CA LEU A 31 -0.38 -10.48 15.18
C LEU A 31 0.81 -10.62 16.12
N SER A 32 2.01 -10.77 15.55
CA SER A 32 3.28 -10.72 16.30
C SER A 32 3.40 -9.41 17.10
N PRO A 33 4.05 -9.42 18.28
CA PRO A 33 4.23 -8.22 19.11
C PRO A 33 4.84 -7.02 18.35
N GLU A 34 5.79 -7.29 17.46
CA GLU A 34 6.46 -6.28 16.64
C GLU A 34 5.49 -5.61 15.67
N ALA A 35 4.62 -6.40 15.04
CA ALA A 35 3.57 -5.89 14.15
C ALA A 35 2.56 -5.04 14.92
N GLN A 36 2.13 -5.49 16.11
CA GLN A 36 1.24 -4.71 16.96
C GLN A 36 1.89 -3.38 17.37
N SER A 37 3.16 -3.40 17.77
CA SER A 37 3.93 -2.19 18.11
C SER A 37 3.97 -1.21 16.94
N LEU A 38 4.31 -1.70 15.74
CA LEU A 38 4.39 -0.88 14.53
C LEU A 38 3.05 -0.19 14.24
N LEU A 39 1.95 -0.96 14.27
CA LEU A 39 0.62 -0.41 14.02
C LEU A 39 0.23 0.62 15.09
N ARG A 40 0.52 0.39 16.38
CA ARG A 40 0.25 1.39 17.43
C ARG A 40 1.03 2.69 17.22
N ALA A 41 2.24 2.62 16.69
CA ALA A 41 3.10 3.77 16.46
C ALA A 41 2.70 4.56 15.19
N LEU A 42 2.29 3.86 14.11
CA LEU A 42 1.82 4.49 12.88
C LEU A 42 0.41 5.08 13.00
N PHE A 43 -0.49 4.45 13.77
CA PHE A 43 -1.87 4.91 13.95
C PHE A 43 -2.04 5.89 15.13
N LYS A 44 -0.97 6.58 15.53
CA LYS A 44 -1.06 7.68 16.51
C LYS A 44 -1.94 8.81 15.95
N ARG A 45 -2.89 9.25 16.79
CA ARG A 45 -3.87 10.29 16.41
C ARG A 45 -3.19 11.63 16.15
N ASN A 46 -2.29 12.00 17.05
CA ASN A 46 -1.47 13.19 16.86
C ASN A 46 -0.36 12.88 15.84
N ALA A 47 -0.34 13.63 14.74
CA ALA A 47 0.62 13.44 13.66
C ALA A 47 2.07 13.61 14.12
N VAL A 48 2.35 14.53 15.07
CA VAL A 48 3.72 14.75 15.56
C VAL A 48 4.25 13.59 16.40
N ASN A 49 3.36 12.75 16.95
CA ASN A 49 3.72 11.58 17.74
C ASN A 49 3.74 10.29 16.89
N ARG A 50 3.49 10.40 15.59
CA ARG A 50 3.47 9.25 14.68
C ARG A 50 4.90 8.81 14.41
N LEU A 51 5.12 7.50 14.33
CA LEU A 51 6.40 6.94 13.90
C LEU A 51 6.82 7.56 12.57
N GLY A 52 8.03 8.13 12.54
CA GLY A 52 8.59 8.82 11.38
C GLY A 52 8.21 10.30 11.24
N ALA A 53 7.54 10.89 12.23
CA ALA A 53 7.32 12.34 12.30
C ALA A 53 8.44 13.09 13.05
N GLY A 54 9.35 12.35 13.71
CA GLY A 54 10.51 12.91 14.39
C GLY A 54 11.60 13.40 13.43
N PRO A 55 12.71 13.97 13.96
CA PRO A 55 13.81 14.51 13.15
C PRO A 55 14.49 13.46 12.26
N ASP A 56 14.48 12.19 12.70
CA ASP A 56 15.06 11.07 11.94
C ASP A 56 14.15 10.57 10.81
N GLY A 57 12.89 11.02 10.77
CA GLY A 57 11.94 10.70 9.72
C GLY A 57 11.85 9.20 9.41
N ILE A 58 12.11 8.85 8.15
CA ILE A 58 12.01 7.47 7.65
C ILE A 58 12.98 6.50 8.33
N GLU A 59 14.10 6.97 8.86
CA GLU A 59 15.09 6.10 9.52
C GLU A 59 14.53 5.50 10.82
N GLU A 60 13.61 6.19 11.49
CA GLU A 60 12.89 5.65 12.63
C GLU A 60 12.02 4.44 12.24
N ILE A 61 11.39 4.51 11.06
CA ILE A 61 10.55 3.44 10.52
C ILE A 61 11.43 2.25 10.14
N LYS A 62 12.54 2.48 9.44
CA LYS A 62 13.46 1.40 9.02
C LYS A 62 14.07 0.66 10.22
N ARG A 63 14.37 1.37 11.31
CA ARG A 63 14.93 0.77 12.54
C ARG A 63 13.89 0.05 13.41
N HIS A 64 12.60 0.14 13.09
CA HIS A 64 11.57 -0.48 13.90
C HIS A 64 11.73 -2.03 13.89
N PRO A 65 11.57 -2.73 15.04
CA PRO A 65 11.79 -4.18 15.15
C PRO A 65 11.04 -5.04 14.13
N PHE A 66 9.86 -4.59 13.69
CA PHE A 66 9.09 -5.25 12.62
C PHE A 66 9.87 -5.41 11.30
N PHE A 67 10.80 -4.50 11.00
CA PHE A 67 11.62 -4.52 9.80
C PHE A 67 13.06 -5.02 10.05
N ALA A 68 13.36 -5.54 11.24
CA ALA A 68 14.72 -5.95 11.61
C ALA A 68 15.31 -7.06 10.72
N SER A 69 14.46 -7.86 10.06
CA SER A 69 14.87 -8.90 9.11
C SER A 69 15.15 -8.38 7.69
N ILE A 70 14.87 -7.10 7.41
CA ILE A 70 15.00 -6.50 6.08
C ILE A 70 16.29 -5.70 6.00
N ASP A 71 17.18 -6.09 5.10
CA ASP A 71 18.26 -5.23 4.62
C ASP A 71 17.71 -4.28 3.55
N PHE A 72 17.54 -3.02 3.91
CA PHE A 72 16.98 -1.99 3.01
C PHE A 72 17.89 -1.67 1.82
N ASN A 73 19.20 -1.86 1.93
CA ASN A 73 20.12 -1.64 0.80
C ASN A 73 19.96 -2.76 -0.22
N ARG A 74 19.94 -4.02 0.25
CA ARG A 74 19.69 -5.19 -0.60
C ARG A 74 18.30 -5.15 -1.22
N LEU A 75 17.30 -4.68 -0.48
CA LEU A 75 15.94 -4.46 -1.00
C LEU A 75 15.95 -3.46 -2.16
N LEU A 76 16.61 -2.31 -1.98
CA LEU A 76 16.74 -1.27 -3.00
C LEU A 76 17.46 -1.78 -4.25
N ASN A 77 18.52 -2.56 -4.06
CA ASN A 77 19.28 -3.21 -5.14
C ASN A 77 18.56 -4.41 -5.78
N LYS A 78 17.34 -4.74 -5.34
CA LYS A 78 16.55 -5.89 -5.82
C LYS A 78 17.24 -7.25 -5.62
N GLU A 79 18.08 -7.35 -4.59
CA GLU A 79 18.83 -8.57 -4.24
C GLU A 79 18.05 -9.50 -3.31
N ILE A 80 16.92 -9.06 -2.78
CA ILE A 80 16.00 -9.87 -1.99
C ILE A 80 14.97 -10.50 -2.92
N SER A 81 14.89 -11.84 -2.93
CA SER A 81 13.87 -12.53 -3.72
C SER A 81 12.48 -12.19 -3.18
N PRO A 82 11.54 -11.75 -4.03
CA PRO A 82 10.18 -11.45 -3.59
C PRO A 82 9.48 -12.72 -3.10
N PRO A 83 8.59 -12.62 -2.09
CA PRO A 83 7.87 -13.77 -1.54
C PRO A 83 6.82 -14.33 -2.51
N PHE A 84 6.38 -13.53 -3.48
CA PHE A 84 5.45 -13.92 -4.53
C PHE A 84 6.01 -13.52 -5.89
N LYS A 85 6.08 -14.48 -6.80
CA LYS A 85 6.44 -14.26 -8.21
C LYS A 85 5.20 -14.59 -9.06
N PRO A 86 4.59 -13.59 -9.72
CA PRO A 86 3.45 -13.82 -10.60
C PRO A 86 3.77 -14.83 -11.69
N ALA A 87 2.86 -15.78 -11.93
CA ALA A 87 2.97 -16.78 -12.99
C ALA A 87 2.52 -16.19 -14.33
N VAL A 88 3.32 -15.27 -14.86
CA VAL A 88 3.11 -14.67 -16.18
C VAL A 88 3.79 -15.54 -17.22
N THR A 89 3.00 -16.14 -18.11
CA THR A 89 3.48 -17.09 -19.14
C THR A 89 3.82 -16.42 -20.46
N THR A 90 3.20 -15.27 -20.75
CA THR A 90 3.36 -14.52 -22.01
C THR A 90 3.45 -13.03 -21.73
N ILE A 91 4.06 -12.29 -22.66
CA ILE A 91 4.22 -10.82 -22.58
C ILE A 91 2.84 -10.13 -22.51
N ASP A 92 1.85 -10.67 -23.21
CA ASP A 92 0.49 -10.13 -23.26
C ASP A 92 -0.45 -10.70 -22.18
N SER A 93 0.07 -11.36 -21.15
CA SER A 93 -0.76 -11.99 -20.13
C SER A 93 -1.51 -10.96 -19.28
N THR A 94 -2.84 -11.02 -19.30
CA THR A 94 -3.70 -10.15 -18.49
C THR A 94 -4.23 -10.82 -17.22
N LEU A 95 -3.62 -11.92 -16.78
CA LEU A 95 -4.17 -12.80 -15.73
C LEU A 95 -4.37 -12.12 -14.36
N TYR A 96 -3.57 -11.11 -14.04
CA TYR A 96 -3.64 -10.37 -12.78
C TYR A 96 -4.47 -9.08 -12.87
N PHE A 97 -5.17 -8.88 -13.99
CA PHE A 97 -6.06 -7.75 -14.23
C PHE A 97 -7.51 -8.24 -14.31
N ASP A 98 -8.45 -7.39 -13.88
CA ASP A 98 -9.86 -7.75 -13.90
C ASP A 98 -10.38 -7.85 -15.36
N PRO A 99 -11.01 -8.98 -15.75
CA PRO A 99 -11.57 -9.18 -17.07
C PRO A 99 -12.57 -8.12 -17.52
N GLU A 100 -13.22 -7.40 -16.59
CA GLU A 100 -14.10 -6.28 -16.90
C GLU A 100 -13.39 -5.20 -17.71
N PHE A 101 -12.09 -5.00 -17.49
CA PHE A 101 -11.30 -3.97 -18.18
C PHE A 101 -10.54 -4.55 -19.37
N THR A 102 -9.99 -5.76 -19.27
CA THR A 102 -9.16 -6.35 -20.33
C THR A 102 -9.96 -6.75 -21.56
N LYS A 103 -11.28 -6.93 -21.42
CA LYS A 103 -12.21 -7.19 -22.53
C LYS A 103 -12.73 -5.93 -23.22
N ARG A 104 -12.48 -4.74 -22.65
CA ARG A 104 -12.92 -3.48 -23.27
C ARG A 104 -11.97 -3.14 -24.42
N THR A 105 -12.51 -2.69 -25.55
CA THR A 105 -11.69 -2.11 -26.60
C THR A 105 -10.96 -0.89 -26.03
N PRO A 106 -9.62 -0.84 -26.10
CA PRO A 106 -8.87 0.34 -25.68
C PRO A 106 -9.35 1.54 -26.49
N LYS A 107 -9.98 2.51 -25.83
CA LYS A 107 -10.27 3.80 -26.46
C LYS A 107 -8.97 4.59 -26.41
N GLY A 108 -8.24 4.60 -27.52
CA GLY A 108 -7.24 5.64 -27.73
C GLY A 108 -7.99 6.95 -27.94
N GLU A 109 -7.85 7.91 -27.03
CA GLU A 109 -8.02 9.30 -27.42
C GLU A 109 -6.86 9.63 -28.38
N CYS A 110 -7.02 9.28 -29.66
CA CYS A 110 -6.29 9.96 -30.73
C CYS A 110 -6.91 11.34 -30.88
N ASP A 111 -6.55 12.24 -29.97
CA ASP A 111 -6.92 13.65 -30.04
C ASP A 111 -5.67 14.51 -30.08
N ILE A 112 -4.74 14.15 -30.98
CA ILE A 112 -3.75 15.05 -31.56
C ILE A 112 -3.14 14.36 -32.80
N MET A 113 -3.26 15.04 -33.95
CA MET A 113 -2.65 14.74 -35.25
C MET A 113 -3.45 13.87 -36.24
N VAL A 114 -4.65 14.33 -36.63
CA VAL A 114 -5.12 14.16 -38.02
C VAL A 114 -5.78 15.46 -38.50
N ASP A 115 -5.04 16.57 -38.46
CA ASP A 115 -5.47 17.81 -39.13
C ASP A 115 -4.31 18.79 -39.42
N CYS A 116 -3.17 18.27 -39.89
CA CYS A 116 -2.14 19.08 -40.55
C CYS A 116 -1.49 18.26 -41.67
N LEU A 117 -2.18 18.12 -42.81
CA LEU A 117 -1.47 18.11 -44.10
C LEU A 117 -0.89 19.52 -44.30
N PRO A 118 0.33 19.64 -44.85
CA PRO A 118 0.38 20.01 -46.27
C PRO A 118 1.52 19.37 -47.08
N TYR A 119 1.26 19.33 -48.39
CA TYR A 119 2.03 18.91 -49.57
C TYR A 119 2.13 17.41 -49.85
#